data_AF-A0A9W3DEU1-F1
#
_entry.id   AF-A0A9W3DEU1-F1
#
_cell.length_a   1.000
_cell.length_b   1.000
_cell.length_c   1.000
_cell.angle_alpha   90.00
_cell.angle_beta   90.00
_cell.angle_gamma   90.00
#
_symmetry.space_group_name_H-M   'P 1'
#
loop_
_entity.id
_entity.type
_entity.pdbx_description
1 polymer ?
#
loop_
_entity_poly.entity_id
_entity_poly.type
_entity_poly.pdbx_seq_one_letter_code
_entity_poly.pdbx_strand_id
1 'polypeptide(L)'
;SSVDFVPTEFGVSLAETPGFLKAPGSAPVNIAIAVSRLGRRSAFVGKLGGDNEFGHMLAGMLRKNGVADEGINFDGDREFMFYQNPSVDMLLHPDELNLEFNFDSPMDL
;
A
#
# COMPACT_ATOMS: atom_id res chain seq x y z
N SER A 1 2.35 9.24 -3.28
CA SER A 1 1.89 7.88 -2.96
C SER A 1 2.75 6.86 -3.67
N SER A 2 2.88 5.65 -3.13
CA SER A 2 3.68 4.57 -3.72
C SER A 2 2.81 3.58 -4.51
N VAL A 3 3.44 2.94 -5.50
CA VAL A 3 2.92 1.75 -6.18
C VAL A 3 3.83 0.60 -5.80
N ASP A 4 3.22 -0.49 -5.33
CA ASP A 4 3.92 -1.74 -5.10
C ASP A 4 3.91 -2.55 -6.39
N PHE A 5 5.09 -3.08 -6.74
CA PHE A 5 5.25 -4.06 -7.79
C PHE A 5 5.41 -5.42 -7.14
N VAL A 6 4.30 -6.16 -7.07
CA VAL A 6 4.27 -7.49 -6.49
C VAL A 6 4.64 -8.49 -7.59
N PRO A 7 5.69 -9.30 -7.44
CA PRO A 7 6.05 -10.33 -8.41
C PRO A 7 4.86 -11.21 -8.75
N THR A 8 4.68 -11.56 -10.03
CA THR A 8 3.63 -12.50 -10.43
C THR A 8 3.95 -13.93 -10.00
N GLU A 9 5.23 -14.23 -9.77
CA GLU A 9 5.70 -15.52 -9.28
C GLU A 9 6.45 -15.37 -7.96
N PHE A 10 6.14 -16.22 -6.99
CA PHE A 10 6.79 -16.22 -5.67
C PHE A 10 8.02 -17.13 -5.66
N GLY A 11 9.01 -16.78 -4.83
CA GLY A 11 10.20 -17.63 -4.60
C GLY A 11 11.26 -17.57 -5.70
N VAL A 12 11.01 -16.80 -6.77
CA VAL A 12 12.01 -16.45 -7.77
C VAL A 12 12.63 -15.09 -7.44
N SER A 13 13.85 -14.85 -7.90
CA SER A 13 14.46 -13.53 -7.72
C SER A 13 13.70 -12.46 -8.50
N LEU A 14 13.82 -11.20 -8.09
CA LEU A 14 13.21 -10.07 -8.80
C LEU A 14 13.72 -9.93 -10.25
N ALA A 15 14.87 -10.51 -10.58
CA ALA A 15 15.42 -10.53 -11.94
C ALA A 15 14.81 -11.63 -12.82
N GLU A 16 14.24 -12.68 -12.21
CA GLU A 16 13.72 -13.87 -12.91
C GLU A 16 12.20 -13.88 -12.98
N THR A 17 11.49 -13.08 -12.17
CA THR A 17 10.03 -13.00 -12.24
C THR A 17 9.57 -12.55 -13.63
N PRO A 18 8.60 -13.24 -14.27
CA PRO A 18 8.15 -12.91 -15.63
C PRO A 18 7.31 -11.62 -15.68
N GLY A 19 6.88 -11.11 -14.53
CA GLY A 19 6.10 -9.88 -14.45
C GLY A 19 5.82 -9.41 -13.03
N PHE A 20 5.07 -8.31 -12.96
CA PHE A 20 4.65 -7.68 -11.71
C PHE A 20 3.20 -7.20 -11.80
N LEU A 21 2.47 -7.37 -10.70
CA LEU A 21 1.19 -6.73 -10.46
C LEU A 21 1.41 -5.38 -9.80
N LYS A 22 0.72 -4.35 -10.31
CA LYS A 22 0.72 -3.01 -9.72
C LYS A 22 -0.38 -2.92 -8.66
N ALA A 23 -0.01 -2.55 -7.45
CA ALA A 23 -0.94 -2.33 -6.35
C ALA A 23 -0.65 -0.99 -5.63
N PRO A 24 -1.62 -0.41 -4.88
CA PRO A 24 -1.32 0.74 -4.04
C PRO A 24 -0.40 0.33 -2.90
N GLY A 25 0.79 0.91 -2.85
CA GLY A 25 1.74 0.67 -1.76
C GLY A 25 1.51 1.56 -0.54
N SER A 26 0.70 2.62 -0.68
CA SER A 26 0.49 3.57 0.40
C SER A 26 -0.65 3.13 1.32
N ALA A 27 -0.36 2.95 2.60
CA ALA A 27 -1.35 2.62 3.63
C ALA A 27 -2.59 3.52 3.60
N PRO A 28 -2.51 4.86 3.41
CA PRO A 28 -3.69 5.70 3.32
C PRO A 28 -4.65 5.36 2.17
N VAL A 29 -4.12 4.95 1.00
CA VAL A 29 -4.94 4.51 -0.14
C VAL A 29 -5.61 3.18 0.18
N ASN A 30 -4.86 2.24 0.76
CA ASN A 30 -5.40 0.93 1.17
C ASN A 30 -6.51 1.06 2.21
N ILE A 31 -6.33 1.91 3.22
CA ILE A 31 -7.34 2.18 4.25
C ILE A 31 -8.59 2.81 3.65
N ALA A 32 -8.46 3.82 2.78
CA ALA A 32 -9.61 4.46 2.16
C ALA A 32 -10.44 3.45 1.33
N ILE A 33 -9.76 2.63 0.53
CA ILE A 33 -10.40 1.54 -0.23
C ILE A 33 -11.09 0.55 0.71
N ALA A 34 -10.44 0.14 1.81
CA ALA A 34 -11.01 -0.78 2.77
C ALA A 34 -12.29 -0.22 3.42
N VAL A 35 -12.26 1.03 3.87
CA VAL A 35 -13.44 1.72 4.45
C VAL A 35 -14.59 1.75 3.44
N SER A 36 -14.31 2.08 2.18
CA SER A 36 -15.30 2.06 1.10
C SER A 36 -15.93 0.68 0.91
N ARG A 37 -15.09 -0.37 0.85
CA ARG A 37 -15.53 -1.77 0.68
C ARG A 37 -16.36 -2.28 1.86
N LEU A 38 -16.16 -1.73 3.06
CA LEU A 38 -16.98 -2.01 4.24
C LEU A 38 -18.33 -1.25 4.26
N GLY A 39 -18.70 -0.59 3.16
CA GLY A 39 -19.98 0.10 3.01
C GLY A 39 -20.03 1.47 3.68
N ARG A 40 -18.87 2.02 4.07
CA ARG A 40 -18.76 3.37 4.65
C ARG A 40 -18.26 4.34 3.59
N ARG A 41 -18.68 5.60 3.67
CA ARG A 41 -18.12 6.65 2.81
C ARG A 41 -16.69 6.96 3.20
N SER A 42 -15.83 7.10 2.21
CA SER A 42 -14.43 7.51 2.38
C SER A 42 -14.04 8.49 1.27
N ALA A 43 -13.04 9.32 1.56
CA ALA A 43 -12.40 10.21 0.61
C ALA A 43 -10.89 10.13 0.78
N PHE A 44 -10.15 10.34 -0.30
CA PHE A 44 -8.71 10.48 -0.26
C PHE A 44 -8.31 11.93 -0.49
N VAL A 45 -7.54 12.48 0.45
CA VAL A 45 -6.96 13.82 0.35
C VAL A 45 -5.45 13.68 0.35
N GLY A 46 -4.79 14.10 -0.71
CA GLY A 46 -3.35 13.92 -0.84
C GLY A 46 -2.81 14.23 -2.22
N LYS A 47 -1.50 14.05 -2.38
CA LYS A 47 -0.80 14.30 -3.64
C LYS A 47 -0.50 13.02 -4.41
N LEU A 48 -0.80 13.02 -5.69
CA LEU A 48 -0.42 11.99 -6.66
C LEU A 48 0.45 12.61 -7.76
N GLY A 49 1.27 11.78 -8.42
CA GLY A 49 2.10 12.26 -9.53
C GLY A 49 1.22 12.74 -10.68
N GLY A 50 1.44 13.97 -11.15
CA GLY A 50 0.62 14.58 -12.20
C GLY A 50 1.04 14.20 -13.62
N ASP A 51 2.35 14.03 -13.82
CA ASP A 51 2.97 13.86 -15.13
C ASP A 51 3.32 12.40 -15.45
N ASN A 52 2.93 11.46 -14.58
CA ASN A 52 3.15 10.02 -14.75
C ASN A 52 1.87 9.18 -14.70
N GLU A 53 1.93 8.01 -15.34
CA GLU A 53 0.82 7.04 -15.42
C GLU A 53 0.46 6.43 -14.05
N PHE A 54 1.39 6.39 -13.10
CA PHE A 54 1.14 5.78 -11.78
C PHE A 54 0.21 6.61 -10.91
N GLY A 55 0.31 7.94 -10.95
CA GLY A 55 -0.59 8.84 -10.23
C GLY A 55 -2.03 8.71 -10.75
N HIS A 56 -2.22 8.70 -12.07
CA HIS A 56 -3.51 8.48 -12.70
C HIS A 56 -4.06 7.08 -12.42
N MET A 57 -3.21 6.05 -12.43
CA MET A 57 -3.60 4.69 -12.04
C MET A 57 -4.13 4.63 -10.60
N LEU A 58 -3.44 5.26 -9.63
CA LEU A 58 -3.86 5.30 -8.24
C LEU A 58 -5.19 6.05 -8.05
N ALA A 59 -5.36 7.19 -8.72
CA ALA A 59 -6.63 7.93 -8.73
C ALA A 59 -7.78 7.08 -9.32
N GLY A 60 -7.50 6.41 -10.45
CA GLY A 60 -8.46 5.49 -11.06
C GLY A 60 -8.85 4.33 -10.15
N MET A 61 -7.89 3.80 -9.38
CA MET A 61 -8.16 2.75 -8.40
C MET A 61 -9.03 3.24 -7.24
N LEU A 62 -8.79 4.45 -6.72
CA LEU A 62 -9.64 5.08 -5.70
C LEU A 62 -11.09 5.21 -6.21
N ARG A 63 -11.29 5.82 -7.38
CA ARG A 63 -12.61 5.99 -8.00
C ARG A 63 -13.33 4.67 -8.22
N LYS A 64 -12.62 3.67 -8.79
CA LYS A 64 -13.18 2.34 -9.06
C LYS A 64 -13.67 1.64 -7.79
N ASN A 65 -13.08 1.94 -6.64
CA ASN A 65 -13.49 1.38 -5.34
C ASN A 65 -14.47 2.29 -4.58
N GLY A 66 -15.02 3.34 -5.20
CA GLY A 66 -16.02 4.22 -4.57
C GLY A 66 -15.45 5.21 -3.56
N VAL A 67 -14.14 5.46 -3.59
CA VAL A 67 -13.50 6.49 -2.76
C VAL A 67 -13.61 7.84 -3.47
N ALA A 68 -14.11 8.85 -2.76
CA ALA A 68 -14.15 10.24 -3.24
C ALA A 68 -12.72 10.78 -3.43
N ASP A 69 -12.48 11.43 -4.57
CA ASP A 69 -11.14 11.75 -5.05
C ASP A 69 -10.94 13.26 -5.34
N GLU A 70 -11.91 14.10 -4.99
CA GLU A 70 -11.87 15.56 -5.14
C GLU A 70 -10.76 16.21 -4.29
N GLY A 71 -10.26 15.49 -3.28
CA GLY A 71 -9.13 15.90 -2.46
C GLY A 71 -7.76 15.58 -3.06
N ILE A 72 -7.70 15.00 -4.27
CA ILE A 72 -6.44 14.71 -4.95
C ILE A 72 -5.88 15.98 -5.57
N ASN A 73 -4.64 16.29 -5.22
CA ASN A 73 -3.83 17.27 -5.93
C ASN A 73 -2.78 16.53 -6.77
N PHE A 74 -2.81 16.74 -8.09
CA PHE A 74 -1.78 16.23 -8.98
C PHE A 74 -0.61 17.22 -9.02
N ASP A 75 0.57 16.81 -8.56
CA ASP A 75 1.71 17.71 -8.39
C ASP A 75 3.05 17.02 -8.66
N GLY A 76 3.67 17.38 -9.77
CA GLY A 76 5.03 17.02 -10.19
C GLY A 76 5.32 15.53 -10.30
N ASP A 77 6.50 15.21 -10.84
CA ASP A 77 7.06 13.87 -10.82
C ASP A 77 8.09 13.71 -9.71
N ARG A 78 7.79 12.84 -8.76
CA ARG A 78 8.78 12.27 -7.84
C ARG A 78 8.60 10.77 -7.78
N GLU A 79 9.54 10.05 -8.37
CA GLU A 79 9.60 8.60 -8.39
C GLU A 79 10.70 8.12 -7.44
N PHE A 80 10.35 7.22 -6.52
CA PHE A 80 11.29 6.52 -5.66
C PHE A 80 11.09 5.03 -5.89
N MET A 81 12.19 4.31 -6.15
CA MET A 81 12.18 2.86 -6.27
C MET A 81 12.78 2.24 -5.01
N PHE A 82 12.01 1.37 -4.35
CA PHE A 82 12.47 0.63 -3.17
C PHE A 82 12.57 -0.85 -3.49
N TYR A 83 13.67 -1.48 -3.08
CA TYR A 83 13.92 -2.91 -3.14
C TYR A 83 14.25 -3.38 -1.72
N GLN A 84 13.51 -4.34 -1.16
CA GLN A 84 13.79 -4.89 0.17
C GLN A 84 14.05 -6.38 0.10
N ASN A 85 15.34 -6.75 0.09
CA ASN A 85 15.82 -8.11 0.21
C ASN A 85 17.05 -8.17 1.15
N PRO A 86 16.99 -8.85 2.32
CA PRO A 86 15.80 -9.39 2.98
C PRO A 86 15.03 -8.27 3.71
N SER A 87 13.69 -8.27 3.69
CA SER A 87 12.93 -7.39 4.59
C SER A 87 13.06 -7.90 6.02
N VAL A 88 13.22 -7.00 6.99
CA VAL A 88 13.48 -7.34 8.39
C VAL A 88 12.30 -8.01 9.10
N ASP A 89 11.07 -7.80 8.61
CA ASP A 89 9.91 -8.59 9.02
C ASP A 89 10.09 -10.09 8.67
N MET A 90 10.93 -10.44 7.68
CA MET A 90 11.30 -11.83 7.32
C MET A 90 12.39 -12.43 8.20
N LEU A 91 12.86 -11.72 9.23
CA LEU A 91 13.84 -12.24 10.18
C LEU A 91 13.24 -12.47 11.57
N LEU A 92 11.92 -12.27 11.74
CA LEU A 92 11.24 -12.45 13.03
C LEU A 92 11.27 -13.92 13.49
N HIS A 93 11.80 -14.15 14.70
CA HIS A 93 12.04 -15.46 15.29
C HIS A 93 11.14 -15.70 16.53
N PRO A 94 10.76 -16.95 16.87
CA PRO A 94 9.79 -17.23 17.95
C PRO A 94 10.17 -16.75 19.35
N ASP A 95 11.46 -16.59 19.62
CA ASP A 95 11.97 -16.00 20.86
C ASP A 95 11.81 -14.47 20.91
N GLU A 96 11.45 -13.84 19.78
CA GLU A 96 11.08 -12.42 19.69
C GLU A 96 9.58 -12.19 19.96
N LEU A 97 8.80 -13.25 20.25
CA LEU A 97 7.38 -13.15 20.59
C LEU A 97 7.16 -13.02 22.11
N ASN A 98 6.48 -11.94 22.51
CA ASN A 98 6.00 -11.81 23.88
C ASN A 98 4.73 -12.67 24.09
N LEU A 99 4.89 -13.86 24.66
CA LEU A 99 3.78 -14.81 24.88
C LEU A 99 2.87 -14.45 26.06
N GLU A 100 3.26 -13.46 26.87
CA GLU A 100 2.42 -12.89 27.91
C GLU A 100 1.65 -11.64 27.43
N PHE A 101 1.64 -11.41 26.11
CA PHE A 101 0.85 -10.34 25.50
C PHE A 101 -0.63 -10.50 25.86
N ASN A 102 -1.11 -9.59 26.69
CA ASN A 102 -2.48 -9.58 27.17
C ASN A 102 -3.31 -8.57 26.39
N PHE A 103 -4.23 -9.05 25.54
CA PHE A 103 -5.18 -8.22 24.79
C PHE A 103 -6.18 -7.47 25.70
N ASP A 104 -6.40 -7.97 26.92
CA ASP A 104 -7.33 -7.42 27.91
C ASP A 104 -6.64 -6.59 29.00
N SER A 105 -5.30 -6.60 29.04
CA SER A 105 -4.61 -5.40 29.51
C SER A 105 -5.19 -4.28 28.66
N PRO A 106 -5.60 -3.13 29.22
CA PRO A 106 -6.05 -2.02 28.39
C PRO A 106 -5.01 -1.86 27.30
N MET A 107 -5.39 -2.21 26.07
CA MET A 107 -4.68 -1.72 24.94
C MET A 107 -4.89 -0.22 25.08
N ASP A 108 -3.81 0.52 25.20
CA ASP A 108 -3.82 1.88 24.72
C ASP A 108 -3.91 1.79 23.17
N LEU A 109 -5.07 1.29 22.68
CA LEU A 109 -5.46 0.86 21.32
C LEU A 109 -4.78 -0.39 20.72
#